data_AF-A0A5E7CYM8-F1
#
_entry.id   AF-A0A5E7CYM8-F1
#
_cell.length_a   1.000
_cell.length_b   1.000
_cell.length_c   1.000
_cell.angle_alpha   90.00
_cell.angle_beta   90.00
_cell.angle_gamma   90.00
#
_symmetry.space_group_name_H-M   'P 1'
#
loop_
_entity.id
_entity.type
_entity.pdbx_description
1 polymer ?
#
loop_
_entity_poly.entity_id
_entity_poly.type
_entity_poly.pdbx_seq_one_letter_code
_entity_poly.pdbx_strand_id
1 'polypeptide(L)'
;MRVLVLTAAERLPDLTTLYDELAQRASLEVHRLTKSQQRNLRKFLGDLDLPDFQRILLDLPFKNVYRQTNYLAQLNGLLVYEEDACQNYLTRSRWCGAFSRFYRRLPRARVLVTGAGIAARLQAEGFNVSFTAKGYDPARLFAESVERDIELGFIGRTTSDTYTQRKSLLEQLATTEPLQVLRTDPGEPYRQMLNRIRLFISADIGLGEYMAKNFEAMACGCVLLAWRQGTEEAALGLRDGEHLLLYSSLEELRGHITRLRSDPQLGQRIAQAGRAFVETHHSYRHLAKQIAGLLAEPWPVIPSPTHWRALWQRLCPF
;
A
#
# COMPACT_ATOMS: atom_id res chain seq x y z
N MET A 1 -20.83 4.71 -14.74
CA MET A 1 -20.59 3.32 -14.30
C MET A 1 -20.92 3.21 -12.82
N ARG A 2 -21.74 2.22 -12.42
CA ARG A 2 -22.09 1.98 -11.01
C ARG A 2 -21.11 0.96 -10.40
N VAL A 3 -20.51 1.30 -9.27
CA VAL A 3 -19.43 0.54 -8.62
C VAL A 3 -19.82 0.25 -7.17
N LEU A 4 -19.82 -1.03 -6.81
CA LEU A 4 -19.94 -1.46 -5.42
C LEU A 4 -18.56 -1.48 -4.77
N VAL A 5 -18.35 -0.71 -3.71
CA VAL A 5 -17.11 -0.74 -2.93
C VAL A 5 -17.37 -1.50 -1.63
N LEU A 6 -16.59 -2.54 -1.38
CA LEU A 6 -16.61 -3.30 -0.14
C LEU A 6 -15.34 -2.99 0.64
N THR A 7 -15.49 -2.31 1.77
CA THR A 7 -14.37 -1.94 2.65
C THR A 7 -14.63 -2.36 4.09
N ALA A 8 -13.58 -2.41 4.92
CA ALA A 8 -13.73 -2.72 6.34
C ALA A 8 -14.38 -1.54 7.09
N ALA A 9 -15.23 -1.84 8.08
CA ALA A 9 -15.78 -0.80 8.98
C ALA A 9 -14.67 -0.03 9.72
N GLU A 10 -13.64 -0.76 10.18
CA GLU A 10 -12.43 -0.21 10.78
C GLU A 10 -11.25 -0.36 9.80
N ARG A 11 -11.31 0.35 8.67
CA ARG A 11 -10.26 0.33 7.64
C ARG A 11 -9.07 1.21 8.08
N LEU A 12 -7.87 0.64 8.10
CA LEU A 12 -6.61 1.33 8.47
C LEU A 12 -5.52 1.10 7.40
N PRO A 13 -4.95 2.16 6.80
CA PRO A 13 -5.36 3.56 6.94
C PRO A 13 -6.82 3.77 6.48
N ASP A 14 -7.46 4.83 6.98
CA ASP A 14 -8.82 5.18 6.60
C ASP A 14 -8.84 5.73 5.18
N LEU A 15 -9.55 5.04 4.28
CA LEU A 15 -9.66 5.36 2.86
C LEU A 15 -10.94 6.13 2.52
N THR A 16 -11.64 6.71 3.50
CA THR A 16 -12.88 7.47 3.25
C THR A 16 -12.70 8.55 2.18
N THR A 17 -11.67 9.39 2.32
CA THR A 17 -11.36 10.46 1.35
C THR A 17 -11.01 9.91 -0.04
N LEU A 18 -10.39 8.72 -0.11
CA LEU A 18 -10.14 8.04 -1.39
C LEU A 18 -11.45 7.67 -2.09
N TYR A 19 -12.44 7.17 -1.34
CA TYR A 19 -13.75 6.85 -1.88
C TYR A 19 -14.54 8.09 -2.29
N ASP A 20 -14.44 9.18 -1.54
CA ASP A 20 -15.06 10.46 -1.91
C ASP A 20 -14.46 11.00 -3.20
N GLU A 21 -13.14 10.93 -3.37
CA GLU A 21 -12.46 11.29 -4.63
C GLU A 21 -12.85 10.36 -5.79
N LEU A 22 -13.03 9.07 -5.53
CA LEU A 22 -13.47 8.11 -6.53
C LEU A 22 -14.94 8.33 -6.93
N ALA A 23 -15.80 8.76 -5.99
CA ALA A 23 -17.22 9.08 -6.22
C ALA A 23 -17.42 10.28 -7.16
N GLN A 24 -16.43 11.18 -7.25
CA GLN A 24 -16.42 12.26 -8.25
C GLN A 24 -16.24 11.74 -9.69
N ARG A 25 -15.85 10.47 -9.87
CA ARG A 25 -15.46 9.88 -11.17
C ARG A 25 -16.32 8.69 -11.57
N ALA A 26 -17.02 8.07 -10.64
CA ALA A 26 -17.95 6.97 -10.87
C ALA A 26 -19.09 6.99 -9.84
N SER A 27 -20.22 6.37 -10.17
CA SER A 27 -21.34 6.24 -9.23
C SER A 27 -21.00 5.15 -8.21
N LEU A 28 -20.67 5.55 -6.99
CA LEU A 28 -20.19 4.64 -5.95
C LEU A 28 -21.29 4.31 -4.94
N GLU A 29 -21.36 3.04 -4.56
CA GLU A 29 -22.06 2.61 -3.35
C GLU A 29 -21.05 1.93 -2.43
N VAL A 30 -20.78 2.55 -1.28
CA VAL A 30 -19.74 2.09 -0.35
C VAL A 30 -20.37 1.36 0.82
N HIS A 31 -20.08 0.07 0.94
CA HIS A 31 -20.47 -0.75 2.09
C HIS A 31 -19.28 -0.97 3.01
N ARG A 32 -19.47 -0.61 4.29
CA ARG A 32 -18.48 -0.76 5.37
C ARG A 32 -18.82 -1.99 6.20
N LEU A 33 -18.04 -3.04 6.04
CA LEU A 33 -18.34 -4.37 6.56
C LEU A 33 -17.67 -4.61 7.91
N THR A 34 -18.45 -5.11 8.86
CA THR A 34 -17.93 -5.74 10.09
C THR A 34 -17.08 -6.96 9.74
N LYS A 35 -16.22 -7.38 10.68
CA LYS A 35 -15.37 -8.57 10.48
C LYS A 35 -16.16 -9.85 10.18
N SER A 36 -17.39 -10.00 10.71
CA SER A 36 -18.23 -11.16 10.43
C SER A 36 -18.77 -11.13 9.00
N GLN A 37 -19.23 -9.97 8.52
CA GLN A 37 -19.66 -9.76 7.14
C GLN A 37 -18.51 -9.97 6.15
N GLN A 38 -17.31 -9.44 6.45
CA GLN A 38 -16.12 -9.66 5.61
C GLN A 38 -15.78 -11.15 5.43
N ARG A 39 -16.02 -11.97 6.46
CA ARG A 39 -15.76 -13.43 6.44
C ARG A 39 -16.90 -14.25 5.85
N ASN A 40 -18.02 -13.60 5.51
CA ASN A 40 -19.21 -14.23 4.94
C ASN A 40 -19.83 -13.32 3.86
N LEU A 41 -19.03 -13.01 2.84
CA LEU A 41 -19.43 -12.13 1.73
C LEU A 41 -20.62 -12.69 0.96
N ARG A 42 -20.72 -14.01 0.82
CA ARG A 42 -21.89 -14.63 0.16
C ARG A 42 -23.19 -14.26 0.85
N LYS A 43 -23.24 -14.31 2.18
CA LYS A 43 -24.44 -13.92 2.93
C LYS A 43 -24.70 -12.43 2.76
N PHE A 44 -23.68 -11.60 2.97
CA PHE A 44 -23.82 -10.14 2.90
C PHE A 44 -24.27 -9.65 1.51
N LEU A 45 -23.63 -10.14 0.45
CA LEU A 45 -23.93 -9.75 -0.93
C LEU A 45 -25.20 -10.41 -1.47
N GLY A 46 -25.71 -11.46 -0.82
CA GLY A 46 -26.98 -12.08 -1.19
C GLY A 46 -28.20 -11.17 -0.95
N ASP A 47 -28.04 -10.15 -0.12
CA ASP A 47 -29.08 -9.16 0.19
C ASP A 47 -29.04 -7.94 -0.76
N LEU A 48 -28.11 -7.92 -1.74
CA LEU A 48 -27.93 -6.81 -2.69
C LEU A 48 -28.29 -7.24 -4.11
N ASP A 49 -28.81 -6.31 -4.91
CA ASP A 49 -29.04 -6.49 -6.34
C ASP A 49 -27.71 -6.36 -7.12
N LEU A 50 -26.86 -7.39 -7.06
CA LEU A 50 -25.55 -7.39 -7.71
C LEU A 50 -25.58 -7.07 -9.22
N PRO A 51 -26.58 -7.51 -10.02
CA PRO A 51 -26.75 -7.11 -11.41
C PRO A 51 -26.73 -5.59 -11.68
N ASP A 52 -27.13 -4.77 -10.72
CA ASP A 52 -27.10 -3.30 -10.86
C ASP A 52 -25.68 -2.72 -10.92
N PHE A 53 -24.69 -3.47 -10.43
CA PHE A 53 -23.31 -3.03 -10.35
C PHE A 53 -22.50 -3.54 -11.53
N GLN A 54 -21.87 -2.62 -12.24
CA GLN A 54 -21.00 -2.96 -13.37
C GLN A 54 -19.61 -3.40 -12.89
N ARG A 55 -19.18 -2.94 -11.71
CA ARG A 55 -17.90 -3.28 -11.10
C ARG A 55 -18.04 -3.44 -9.59
N ILE A 56 -17.16 -4.26 -9.02
CA ILE A 56 -17.02 -4.46 -7.58
C ILE A 56 -15.57 -4.18 -7.22
N LEU A 57 -15.34 -3.21 -6.35
CA LEU A 57 -14.04 -2.93 -5.74
C LEU A 57 -13.98 -3.59 -4.36
N LEU A 58 -13.08 -4.55 -4.21
CA LEU A 58 -12.84 -5.27 -2.96
C LEU A 58 -11.59 -4.69 -2.27
N ASP A 59 -11.80 -3.79 -1.30
CA ASP A 59 -10.77 -3.29 -0.38
C ASP A 59 -10.96 -3.95 1.00
N LEU A 60 -10.70 -5.25 1.07
CA LEU A 60 -10.86 -6.01 2.31
C LEU A 60 -9.56 -6.72 2.69
N PRO A 61 -9.22 -6.78 3.99
CA PRO A 61 -8.03 -7.49 4.43
C PRO A 61 -8.01 -8.94 3.94
N PHE A 62 -6.95 -9.32 3.23
CA PHE A 62 -6.77 -10.67 2.66
C PHE A 62 -7.16 -11.80 3.63
N LYS A 63 -6.72 -11.68 4.89
CA LYS A 63 -6.98 -12.65 5.98
C LYS A 63 -8.45 -12.94 6.25
N ASN A 64 -9.37 -12.08 5.82
CA ASN A 64 -10.81 -12.25 5.99
C ASN A 64 -11.49 -12.81 4.73
N VAL A 65 -10.88 -12.68 3.55
CA VAL A 65 -11.48 -13.05 2.26
C VAL A 65 -10.85 -14.29 1.61
N TYR A 66 -9.61 -14.66 1.95
CA TYR A 66 -8.83 -15.68 1.23
C TYR A 66 -9.47 -17.07 1.11
N ARG A 67 -10.43 -17.41 1.99
CA ARG A 67 -11.15 -18.70 1.97
C ARG A 67 -12.42 -18.70 1.10
N GLN A 68 -12.82 -17.54 0.58
CA GLN A 68 -14.11 -17.34 -0.08
C GLN A 68 -13.99 -17.36 -1.62
N THR A 69 -12.90 -17.93 -2.15
CA THR A 69 -12.58 -17.96 -3.59
C THR A 69 -13.69 -18.55 -4.45
N ASN A 70 -14.37 -19.60 -3.99
CA ASN A 70 -15.48 -20.22 -4.73
C ASN A 70 -16.62 -19.24 -5.05
N TYR A 71 -16.92 -18.32 -4.13
CA TYR A 71 -17.95 -17.31 -4.35
C TYR A 71 -17.40 -16.12 -5.11
N LEU A 72 -16.22 -15.61 -4.72
CA LEU A 72 -15.58 -14.47 -5.38
C LEU A 72 -15.30 -14.74 -6.88
N ALA A 73 -14.97 -15.97 -7.26
CA ALA A 73 -14.73 -16.36 -8.65
C ALA A 73 -15.98 -16.25 -9.55
N GLN A 74 -17.17 -16.20 -8.95
CA GLN A 74 -18.45 -16.07 -9.66
C GLN A 74 -18.82 -14.60 -9.90
N LEU A 75 -18.18 -13.66 -9.22
CA LEU A 75 -18.45 -12.23 -9.36
C LEU A 75 -17.88 -11.70 -10.68
N ASN A 76 -18.67 -10.89 -11.37
CA ASN A 76 -18.24 -10.17 -12.57
C ASN A 76 -17.70 -8.78 -12.17
N GLY A 77 -16.73 -8.26 -12.92
CA GLY A 77 -16.22 -6.90 -12.68
C GLY A 77 -15.43 -6.71 -11.38
N LEU A 78 -14.86 -7.79 -10.81
CA LEU A 78 -14.20 -7.77 -9.49
C LEU A 78 -12.76 -7.24 -9.54
N LEU A 79 -12.54 -6.00 -9.09
CA LEU A 79 -11.22 -5.44 -8.81
C LEU A 79 -10.84 -5.71 -7.35
N VAL A 80 -9.75 -6.44 -7.10
CA VAL A 80 -9.18 -6.61 -5.76
C VAL A 80 -8.11 -5.55 -5.55
N TYR A 81 -8.30 -4.65 -4.57
CA TYR A 81 -7.27 -3.70 -4.16
C TYR A 81 -6.51 -4.27 -2.96
N GLU A 82 -5.18 -4.43 -3.12
CA GLU A 82 -4.35 -5.15 -2.16
C GLU A 82 -3.07 -4.38 -1.81
N GLU A 83 -2.98 -3.95 -0.55
CA GLU A 83 -1.84 -3.18 -0.01
C GLU A 83 -0.78 -4.06 0.67
N ASP A 84 -1.09 -5.34 0.92
CA ASP A 84 -0.28 -6.28 1.70
C ASP A 84 0.34 -7.42 0.83
N ALA A 85 0.21 -7.33 -0.50
CA ALA A 85 0.62 -8.39 -1.43
C ALA A 85 2.13 -8.74 -1.38
N CYS A 86 2.99 -7.83 -0.89
CA CYS A 86 4.41 -8.13 -0.67
C CYS A 86 4.63 -9.38 0.18
N GLN A 87 3.73 -9.63 1.14
CA GLN A 87 3.78 -10.80 2.03
C GLN A 87 3.73 -12.13 1.29
N ASN A 88 3.28 -12.16 0.03
CA ASN A 88 3.30 -13.34 -0.83
C ASN A 88 4.72 -13.86 -1.06
N TYR A 89 5.72 -12.98 -1.04
CA TYR A 89 7.09 -13.30 -1.43
C TYR A 89 8.10 -13.20 -0.29
N LEU A 90 7.65 -12.83 0.90
CA LEU A 90 8.46 -12.83 2.11
C LEU A 90 8.51 -14.26 2.67
N THR A 91 9.67 -14.91 2.60
CA THR A 91 9.85 -16.31 3.03
C THR A 91 9.46 -16.57 4.49
N ARG A 92 9.63 -15.57 5.36
CA ARG A 92 9.24 -15.60 6.78
C ARG A 92 7.79 -15.18 7.04
N SER A 93 7.02 -14.83 6.01
CA SER A 93 5.61 -14.51 6.16
C SER A 93 4.78 -15.78 6.18
N ARG A 94 3.82 -15.88 7.11
CA ARG A 94 2.80 -16.93 7.09
C ARG A 94 1.93 -16.93 5.82
N TRP A 95 1.96 -15.84 5.07
CA TRP A 95 1.22 -15.66 3.81
C TRP A 95 2.08 -15.90 2.57
N CYS A 96 3.29 -16.45 2.72
CA CYS A 96 4.14 -16.81 1.61
C CYS A 96 3.40 -17.74 0.62
N GLY A 97 3.33 -17.33 -0.65
CA GLY A 97 2.60 -17.94 -1.75
C GLY A 97 1.06 -17.93 -1.63
N ALA A 98 0.50 -17.37 -0.56
CA ALA A 98 -0.95 -17.43 -0.30
C ALA A 98 -1.75 -16.55 -1.27
N PHE A 99 -1.21 -15.39 -1.64
CA PHE A 99 -1.86 -14.48 -2.58
C PHE A 99 -1.87 -15.09 -3.99
N SER A 100 -0.76 -15.66 -4.45
CA SER A 100 -0.70 -16.39 -5.73
C SER A 100 -1.74 -17.51 -5.80
N ARG A 101 -1.86 -18.32 -4.73
CA ARG A 101 -2.88 -19.38 -4.63
C ARG A 101 -4.32 -18.86 -4.63
N PHE A 102 -4.52 -17.65 -4.10
CA PHE A 102 -5.82 -16.98 -4.07
C PHE A 102 -6.19 -16.44 -5.46
N TYR A 103 -5.31 -15.67 -6.11
CA TYR A 103 -5.55 -15.07 -7.43
C TYR A 103 -5.72 -16.12 -8.53
N ARG A 104 -5.00 -17.25 -8.45
CA ARG A 104 -5.20 -18.38 -9.38
C ARG A 104 -6.64 -18.91 -9.39
N ARG A 105 -7.36 -18.80 -8.27
CA ARG A 105 -8.77 -19.20 -8.14
C ARG A 105 -9.74 -18.10 -8.55
N LEU A 106 -9.25 -16.92 -8.92
CA LEU A 106 -10.04 -15.76 -9.34
C LEU A 106 -9.62 -15.31 -10.76
N PRO A 107 -9.72 -16.18 -11.78
CA PRO A 107 -9.20 -15.87 -13.12
C PRO A 107 -9.87 -14.64 -13.75
N ARG A 108 -11.11 -14.33 -13.33
CA ARG A 108 -11.90 -13.17 -13.79
C ARG A 108 -11.61 -11.89 -13.01
N ALA A 109 -10.88 -11.95 -11.91
CA ALA A 109 -10.55 -10.77 -11.14
C ALA A 109 -9.41 -10.01 -11.79
N ARG A 110 -9.44 -8.69 -11.64
CA ARG A 110 -8.25 -7.86 -11.78
C ARG A 110 -7.71 -7.57 -10.39
N VAL A 111 -6.40 -7.44 -10.28
CA VAL A 111 -5.73 -7.17 -9.03
C VAL A 111 -5.00 -5.83 -9.15
N LEU A 112 -5.18 -4.95 -8.18
CA LEU A 112 -4.42 -3.73 -8.05
C LEU A 112 -3.55 -3.85 -6.80
N VAL A 113 -2.24 -3.93 -6.99
CA VAL A 113 -1.28 -4.02 -5.88
C VAL A 113 -0.46 -2.75 -5.75
N THR A 114 0.17 -2.59 -4.58
CA THR A 114 0.85 -1.34 -4.24
C THR A 114 2.35 -1.28 -4.47
N GLY A 115 2.94 -2.37 -4.95
CA GLY A 115 4.37 -2.47 -5.25
C GLY A 115 4.60 -2.80 -6.72
N ALA A 116 5.46 -2.05 -7.42
CA ALA A 116 5.71 -2.25 -8.84
C ALA A 116 6.45 -3.58 -9.07
N GLY A 117 7.46 -3.88 -8.25
CA GLY A 117 8.13 -5.17 -8.28
C GLY A 117 7.20 -6.34 -7.95
N ILE A 118 6.24 -6.11 -7.04
CA ILE A 118 5.22 -7.11 -6.69
C ILE A 118 4.25 -7.34 -7.85
N ALA A 119 3.80 -6.26 -8.52
CA ALA A 119 2.96 -6.34 -9.69
C ALA A 119 3.64 -7.12 -10.82
N ALA A 120 4.90 -6.80 -11.13
CA ALA A 120 5.67 -7.48 -12.17
C ALA A 120 5.78 -8.99 -11.91
N ARG A 121 6.00 -9.40 -10.65
CA ARG A 121 6.07 -10.83 -10.29
C ARG A 121 4.72 -11.53 -10.43
N LEU A 122 3.64 -10.90 -9.99
CA LEU A 122 2.28 -11.46 -10.15
C LEU A 122 1.86 -11.52 -11.63
N GLN A 123 2.27 -10.55 -12.45
CA GLN A 123 2.08 -10.58 -13.90
C GLN A 123 2.87 -11.72 -14.54
N ALA A 124 4.12 -11.95 -14.13
CA ALA A 124 4.92 -13.07 -14.59
C ALA A 124 4.34 -14.45 -14.21
N GLU A 125 3.54 -14.51 -13.12
CA GLU A 125 2.75 -15.69 -12.75
C GLU A 125 1.46 -15.84 -13.58
N GLY A 126 1.16 -14.91 -14.49
CA GLY A 126 0.02 -14.95 -15.40
C GLY A 126 -1.26 -14.30 -14.88
N PHE A 127 -1.19 -13.50 -13.81
CA PHE A 127 -2.36 -12.81 -13.25
C PHE A 127 -2.59 -11.45 -13.92
N ASN A 128 -3.87 -11.04 -14.01
CA ASN A 128 -4.23 -9.70 -14.48
C ASN A 128 -4.02 -8.68 -13.35
N VAL A 129 -2.80 -8.15 -13.25
CA VAL A 129 -2.38 -7.24 -12.18
C VAL A 129 -1.99 -5.90 -12.74
N SER A 130 -2.38 -4.84 -12.04
CA SER A 130 -1.94 -3.46 -12.23
C SER A 130 -1.26 -2.96 -10.95
N PHE A 131 -0.44 -1.92 -11.10
CA PHE A 131 0.27 -1.27 -10.02
C PHE A 131 -0.28 0.14 -9.78
N THR A 132 -0.36 0.53 -8.51
CA THR A 132 -0.50 1.90 -8.07
C THR A 132 0.37 2.12 -6.84
N ALA A 133 0.88 3.32 -6.61
CA ALA A 133 1.53 3.62 -5.33
C ALA A 133 0.51 3.58 -4.18
N LYS A 134 0.98 3.31 -2.95
CA LYS A 134 0.24 3.75 -1.76
C LYS A 134 0.11 5.27 -1.79
N GLY A 135 -1.04 5.79 -1.36
CA GLY A 135 -1.29 7.22 -1.28
C GLY A 135 -1.49 7.70 0.15
N TYR A 136 -1.64 9.02 0.29
CA TYR A 136 -2.01 9.66 1.56
C TYR A 136 -3.18 10.64 1.39
N ASP A 137 -3.81 11.00 2.50
CA ASP A 137 -4.85 12.02 2.54
C ASP A 137 -4.25 13.41 2.81
N PRO A 138 -4.22 14.33 1.81
CA PRO A 138 -3.70 15.68 2.00
C PRO A 138 -4.54 16.54 2.96
N ALA A 139 -5.80 16.18 3.23
CA ALA A 139 -6.62 16.86 4.23
C ALA A 139 -6.22 16.46 5.67
N ARG A 140 -5.53 15.32 5.85
CA ARG A 140 -5.15 14.79 7.16
C ARG A 140 -3.64 14.78 7.41
N LEU A 141 -2.81 14.84 6.38
CA LEU A 141 -1.36 14.79 6.52
C LEU A 141 -0.75 15.89 5.66
N PHE A 142 -0.21 16.89 6.33
CA PHE A 142 0.34 18.10 5.73
C PHE A 142 1.39 18.69 6.65
N ALA A 143 2.35 19.40 6.06
CA ALA A 143 3.39 20.08 6.82
C ALA A 143 2.85 21.31 7.55
N GLU A 144 3.23 21.45 8.80
CA GLU A 144 2.95 22.58 9.68
C GLU A 144 4.20 23.43 9.89
N SER A 145 3.98 24.69 10.28
CA SER A 145 5.06 25.59 10.68
C SER A 145 5.37 25.41 12.16
N VAL A 146 5.89 24.23 12.51
CA VAL A 146 6.32 23.88 13.88
C VAL A 146 7.82 23.57 13.92
N GLU A 147 8.42 23.70 15.10
CA GLU A 147 9.80 23.28 15.31
C GLU A 147 9.92 21.75 15.15
N ARG A 148 10.93 21.31 14.41
CA ARG A 148 11.27 19.89 14.23
C ARG A 148 12.31 19.47 15.25
N ASP A 149 11.86 19.23 16.47
CA ASP A 149 12.70 18.91 17.62
C ASP A 149 13.17 17.45 17.68
N ILE A 150 12.62 16.56 16.85
CA ILE A 150 13.07 15.17 16.71
C ILE A 150 13.99 15.07 15.49
N GLU A 151 15.30 14.91 15.72
CA GLU A 151 16.25 14.82 14.61
C GLU A 151 16.00 13.61 13.72
N LEU A 152 16.00 12.40 14.32
CA LEU A 152 15.87 11.13 13.62
C LEU A 152 14.65 10.38 14.16
N GLY A 153 13.67 10.09 13.31
CA GLY A 153 12.45 9.41 13.71
C GLY A 153 12.13 8.20 12.84
N PHE A 154 11.69 7.12 13.47
CA PHE A 154 10.98 6.02 12.79
C PHE A 154 9.64 5.82 13.48
N ILE A 155 8.53 5.79 12.73
CA ILE A 155 7.23 5.42 13.26
C ILE A 155 6.82 4.03 12.74
N GLY A 156 6.60 3.09 13.65
CA GLY A 156 6.07 1.79 13.28
C GLY A 156 6.37 0.66 14.24
N ARG A 157 5.98 -0.56 13.84
CA ARG A 157 6.23 -1.77 14.62
C ARG A 157 7.55 -2.41 14.22
N THR A 158 8.29 -2.89 15.22
CA THR A 158 9.57 -3.61 15.08
C THR A 158 9.51 -5.08 15.51
N THR A 159 8.38 -5.53 16.06
CA THR A 159 8.29 -6.81 16.81
C THR A 159 7.77 -8.02 16.03
N SER A 160 7.64 -7.96 14.70
CA SER A 160 7.19 -9.13 13.91
C SER A 160 8.37 -9.86 13.28
N ASP A 161 8.31 -11.19 13.22
CA ASP A 161 9.33 -12.09 12.65
C ASP A 161 9.68 -11.78 11.19
N THR A 162 8.76 -11.11 10.48
CA THR A 162 8.96 -10.65 9.10
C THR A 162 9.90 -9.44 9.02
N TYR A 163 10.15 -8.74 10.13
CA TYR A 163 10.91 -7.48 10.20
C TYR A 163 12.25 -7.60 10.93
N THR A 164 12.85 -8.79 11.01
CA THR A 164 14.13 -8.96 11.74
C THR A 164 15.24 -8.06 11.21
N GLN A 165 15.31 -7.85 9.89
CA GLN A 165 16.31 -6.95 9.29
C GLN A 165 16.04 -5.48 9.63
N ARG A 166 14.78 -5.03 9.54
CA ARG A 166 14.37 -3.69 9.98
C ARG A 166 14.74 -3.45 11.43
N LYS A 167 14.39 -4.39 12.32
CA LYS A 167 14.69 -4.30 13.75
C LYS A 167 16.20 -4.16 13.97
N SER A 168 16.98 -5.04 13.35
CA SER A 168 18.44 -5.02 13.47
C SER A 168 19.05 -3.70 12.98
N LEU A 169 18.61 -3.17 11.84
CA LEU A 169 19.08 -1.87 11.33
C LEU A 169 18.77 -0.73 12.31
N LEU A 170 17.52 -0.64 12.79
CA LEU A 170 17.10 0.44 13.70
C LEU A 170 17.82 0.35 15.06
N GLU A 171 18.01 -0.86 15.60
CA GLU A 171 18.77 -1.07 16.83
C GLU A 171 20.24 -0.67 16.66
N GLN A 172 20.89 -1.08 15.56
CA GLN A 172 22.27 -0.69 15.27
C GLN A 172 22.43 0.81 15.00
N LEU A 173 21.45 1.46 14.38
CA LEU A 173 21.49 2.91 14.20
C LEU A 173 21.37 3.62 15.55
N ALA A 174 20.45 3.18 16.42
CA ALA A 174 20.20 3.78 17.73
C ALA A 174 21.39 3.67 18.71
N THR A 175 22.38 2.81 18.48
CA THR A 175 23.60 2.76 19.31
C THR A 175 24.57 3.90 19.01
N THR A 176 24.48 4.52 17.83
CA THR A 176 25.44 5.54 17.37
C THR A 176 24.78 6.87 16.97
N GLU A 177 23.46 6.89 16.82
CA GLU A 177 22.69 8.06 16.42
C GLU A 177 21.46 8.23 17.34
N PRO A 178 20.96 9.46 17.55
CA PRO A 178 19.82 9.74 18.43
C PRO A 178 18.47 9.38 17.78
N LEU A 179 18.34 8.16 17.26
CA LEU A 179 17.13 7.64 16.65
C LEU A 179 16.02 7.44 17.68
N GLN A 180 14.87 8.08 17.45
CA GLN A 180 13.64 7.79 18.18
C GLN A 180 12.79 6.77 17.41
N VAL A 181 12.58 5.59 18.02
CA VAL A 181 11.66 4.56 17.51
C VAL A 181 10.31 4.75 18.20
N LEU A 182 9.34 5.25 17.46
CA LEU A 182 8.11 5.84 17.98
C LEU A 182 6.87 5.00 17.61
N ARG A 183 5.81 5.21 18.41
CA ARG A 183 4.45 4.75 18.15
C ARG A 183 3.49 5.91 18.35
N THR A 184 2.43 5.93 17.55
CA THR A 184 1.37 6.93 17.66
C THR A 184 0.04 6.25 17.43
N ASP A 185 -1.01 6.87 17.96
CA ASP A 185 -2.37 6.60 17.50
C ASP A 185 -2.59 7.24 16.11
N PRO A 186 -3.45 6.64 15.26
CA PRO A 186 -3.80 7.22 13.96
C PRO A 186 -4.43 8.62 14.07
N GLY A 187 -4.40 9.37 12.96
CA GLY A 187 -5.05 10.68 12.86
C GLY A 187 -4.15 11.82 13.34
N GLU A 188 -4.71 12.75 14.10
CA GLU A 188 -4.03 13.97 14.54
C GLU A 188 -2.72 13.73 15.31
N PRO A 189 -2.64 12.79 16.28
CA PRO A 189 -1.37 12.52 16.97
C PRO A 189 -0.26 12.03 16.03
N TYR A 190 -0.61 11.25 15.01
CA TYR A 190 0.34 10.78 14.00
C TYR A 190 0.89 11.93 13.16
N ARG A 191 -0.01 12.82 12.69
CA ARG A 191 0.34 14.02 11.92
C ARG A 191 1.27 14.94 12.69
N GLN A 192 0.94 15.24 13.95
CA GLN A 192 1.77 16.07 14.83
C GLN A 192 3.14 15.45 15.06
N MET A 193 3.20 14.13 15.29
CA MET A 193 4.47 13.43 15.46
C MET A 193 5.34 13.51 14.20
N LEU A 194 4.77 13.31 13.02
CA LEU A 194 5.51 13.47 11.76
C LEU A 194 6.05 14.89 11.59
N ASN A 195 5.27 15.90 11.96
CA ASN A 195 5.68 17.31 11.87
C ASN A 195 6.80 17.70 12.83
N ARG A 196 7.06 16.92 13.90
CA ARG A 196 8.21 17.08 14.79
C ARG A 196 9.50 16.44 14.28
N ILE A 197 9.40 15.50 13.33
CA ILE A 197 10.55 14.75 12.82
C ILE A 197 11.26 15.52 11.70
N ARG A 198 12.58 15.67 11.78
CA ARG A 198 13.41 16.26 10.73
C ARG A 198 13.77 15.23 9.65
N LEU A 199 14.41 14.13 10.05
CA LEU A 199 14.83 13.05 9.16
C LEU A 199 14.02 11.79 9.50
N PHE A 200 13.16 11.37 8.58
CA PHE A 200 12.37 10.15 8.73
C PHE A 200 13.13 8.96 8.16
N ILE A 201 13.43 7.99 9.02
CA ILE A 201 14.11 6.75 8.62
C ILE A 201 13.05 5.77 8.13
N SER A 202 13.06 5.45 6.84
CA SER A 202 12.28 4.35 6.29
C SER A 202 13.13 3.09 6.23
N ALA A 203 12.65 2.03 6.89
CA ALA A 203 13.32 0.75 7.02
C ALA A 203 12.43 -0.38 6.45
N ASP A 204 11.96 -0.19 5.22
CA ASP A 204 11.13 -1.16 4.48
C ASP A 204 11.96 -2.27 3.82
N ILE A 205 12.90 -2.83 4.59
CA ILE A 205 13.89 -3.78 4.10
C ILE A 205 13.21 -5.08 3.64
N GLY A 206 13.50 -5.47 2.40
CA GLY A 206 13.05 -6.73 1.81
C GLY A 206 11.58 -6.76 1.39
N LEU A 207 10.84 -5.65 1.52
CA LEU A 207 9.43 -5.60 1.15
C LEU A 207 9.21 -5.52 -0.37
N GLY A 208 10.17 -4.93 -1.11
CA GLY A 208 10.03 -4.73 -2.55
C GLY A 208 8.98 -3.67 -2.91
N GLU A 209 8.63 -2.80 -1.95
CA GLU A 209 7.71 -1.67 -2.10
C GLU A 209 7.91 -0.68 -0.94
N TYR A 210 7.38 0.54 -1.09
CA TYR A 210 7.36 1.54 -0.03
C TYR A 210 6.02 1.57 0.71
N MET A 211 6.09 1.67 2.05
CA MET A 211 4.89 1.80 2.88
C MET A 211 4.33 3.23 2.83
N ALA A 212 3.02 3.38 3.09
CA ALA A 212 2.33 4.67 3.05
C ALA A 212 3.05 5.75 3.88
N LYS A 213 3.58 5.38 5.05
CA LYS A 213 4.34 6.25 5.94
C LYS A 213 5.48 7.04 5.29
N ASN A 214 6.06 6.53 4.20
CA ASN A 214 7.14 7.22 3.51
C ASN A 214 6.59 8.47 2.80
N PHE A 215 5.46 8.32 2.11
CA PHE A 215 4.78 9.44 1.45
C PHE A 215 4.14 10.39 2.47
N GLU A 216 3.59 9.85 3.55
CA GLU A 216 3.03 10.62 4.67
C GLU A 216 4.11 11.48 5.36
N ALA A 217 5.30 10.93 5.60
CA ALA A 217 6.43 11.68 6.17
C ALA A 217 6.92 12.78 5.23
N MET A 218 7.03 12.50 3.92
CA MET A 218 7.38 13.51 2.92
C MET A 218 6.32 14.63 2.86
N ALA A 219 5.03 14.29 2.90
CA ALA A 219 3.93 15.26 2.89
C ALA A 219 3.94 16.16 4.14
N CYS A 220 4.31 15.58 5.28
CA CYS A 220 4.53 16.31 6.53
C CYS A 220 5.90 17.01 6.60
N GLY A 221 6.67 17.07 5.51
CA GLY A 221 7.89 17.88 5.39
C GLY A 221 9.16 17.26 5.96
N CYS A 222 9.19 15.94 6.23
CA CYS A 222 10.41 15.24 6.61
C CYS A 222 11.35 15.07 5.41
N VAL A 223 12.66 15.08 5.64
CA VAL A 223 13.60 14.45 4.70
C VAL A 223 13.46 12.94 4.87
N LEU A 224 13.14 12.24 3.79
CA LEU A 224 13.03 10.79 3.81
C LEU A 224 14.41 10.16 3.52
N LEU A 225 14.88 9.32 4.45
CA LEU A 225 16.00 8.41 4.24
C LEU A 225 15.43 7.01 4.05
N ALA A 226 15.47 6.45 2.84
CA ALA A 226 14.75 5.21 2.52
C ALA A 226 15.64 4.07 2.04
N TRP A 227 15.29 2.85 2.47
CA TRP A 227 15.91 1.64 1.96
C TRP A 227 15.65 1.49 0.45
N ARG A 228 16.70 1.22 -0.32
CA ARG A 228 16.64 1.00 -1.77
C ARG A 228 15.91 -0.31 -2.10
N GLN A 229 14.83 -0.22 -2.88
CA GLN A 229 14.01 -1.36 -3.34
C GLN A 229 14.43 -1.85 -4.73
N GLY A 230 15.03 -0.98 -5.55
CA GLY A 230 15.61 -1.30 -6.85
C GLY A 230 14.76 -0.81 -8.02
N THR A 231 13.61 -1.45 -8.27
CA THR A 231 12.71 -1.07 -9.40
C THR A 231 11.58 -0.14 -8.99
N GLU A 232 11.35 -0.01 -7.68
CA GLU A 232 10.20 0.71 -7.14
C GLU A 232 10.35 2.22 -7.33
N GLU A 233 11.55 2.74 -7.15
CA GLU A 233 11.87 4.17 -7.22
C GLU A 233 11.55 4.72 -8.62
N ALA A 234 12.02 4.03 -9.65
CA ALA A 234 11.76 4.40 -11.04
C ALA A 234 10.26 4.31 -11.39
N ALA A 235 9.57 3.27 -10.91
CA ALA A 235 8.13 3.10 -11.14
C ALA A 235 7.28 4.17 -10.45
N LEU A 236 7.73 4.65 -9.30
CA LEU A 236 7.10 5.75 -8.57
C LEU A 236 7.48 7.13 -9.12
N GLY A 237 8.62 7.26 -9.80
CA GLY A 237 9.21 8.55 -10.19
C GLY A 237 10.04 9.20 -9.08
N LEU A 238 10.38 8.46 -8.03
CA LEU A 238 11.25 8.92 -6.95
C LEU A 238 12.71 8.99 -7.42
N ARG A 239 13.42 10.05 -7.02
CA ARG A 239 14.80 10.32 -7.43
C ARG A 239 15.69 10.57 -6.23
N ASP A 240 16.77 9.79 -6.15
CA ASP A 240 17.79 9.89 -5.12
C ASP A 240 18.53 11.24 -5.21
N GLY A 241 18.75 11.89 -4.08
CA GLY A 241 19.35 13.22 -3.98
C GLY A 241 18.42 14.39 -4.35
N GLU A 242 17.21 14.11 -4.86
CA GLU A 242 16.21 15.12 -5.22
C GLU A 242 15.00 15.05 -4.28
N HIS A 243 14.25 13.94 -4.29
CA HIS A 243 13.03 13.79 -3.48
C HIS A 243 13.30 13.14 -2.11
N LEU A 244 14.34 12.32 -2.04
CA LEU A 244 14.74 11.53 -0.87
C LEU A 244 16.23 11.18 -0.98
N LEU A 245 16.78 10.56 0.07
CA LEU A 245 18.08 9.89 -0.01
C LEU A 245 17.91 8.39 0.17
N LEU A 246 18.44 7.61 -0.78
CA LEU A 246 18.40 6.15 -0.75
C LEU A 246 19.61 5.57 -0.02
N TYR A 247 19.41 4.45 0.66
CA TYR A 247 20.50 3.69 1.26
C TYR A 247 20.31 2.17 1.14
N SER A 248 21.40 1.43 1.16
CA SER A 248 21.46 -0.05 1.19
C SER A 248 22.34 -0.60 2.30
N SER A 249 22.93 0.26 3.13
CA SER A 249 23.71 -0.14 4.29
C SER A 249 23.59 0.88 5.44
N LEU A 250 23.94 0.44 6.65
CA LEU A 250 24.03 1.33 7.81
C LEU A 250 25.06 2.44 7.60
N GLU A 251 26.17 2.14 6.93
CA GLU A 251 27.23 3.10 6.61
C GLU A 251 26.73 4.20 5.67
N GLU A 252 26.05 3.84 4.58
CA GLU A 252 25.45 4.80 3.64
C GLU A 252 24.40 5.68 4.34
N LEU A 253 23.57 5.08 5.20
CA LEU A 253 22.60 5.80 6.02
C LEU A 253 23.28 6.83 6.93
N ARG A 254 24.34 6.43 7.65
CA ARG A 254 25.10 7.34 8.51
C ARG A 254 25.81 8.44 7.71
N GLY A 255 26.33 8.13 6.53
CA GLY A 255 26.91 9.11 5.61
C GLY A 255 25.89 10.20 5.21
N HIS A 256 24.66 9.80 4.88
CA HIS A 256 23.57 10.75 4.61
C HIS A 256 23.23 11.62 5.83
N ILE A 257 23.15 11.04 7.02
CA ILE A 257 22.90 11.77 8.26
C ILE A 257 24.01 12.81 8.51
N THR A 258 25.27 12.43 8.38
CA THR A 258 26.41 13.35 8.54
C THR A 258 26.36 14.48 7.51
N ARG A 259 26.08 14.17 6.25
CA ARG A 259 25.95 15.17 5.18
C ARG A 259 24.82 16.16 5.43
N LEU A 260 23.66 15.70 5.92
CA LEU A 260 22.51 16.54 6.22
C LEU A 260 22.72 17.40 7.49
N ARG A 261 23.60 16.98 8.40
CA ARG A 261 24.04 17.81 9.54
C ARG A 261 24.99 18.92 9.10
N SER A 262 25.92 18.63 8.19
CA SER A 262 26.89 19.62 7.70
C SER A 262 26.31 20.59 6.67
N ASP A 263 25.25 20.20 5.95
CA ASP A 263 24.55 21.03 4.98
C ASP A 263 23.02 21.05 5.22
N PRO A 264 22.54 21.93 6.12
CA PRO A 264 21.11 22.07 6.37
C PRO A 264 20.29 22.53 5.16
N GLN A 265 20.91 23.27 4.23
CA GLN A 265 20.23 23.75 3.01
C GLN A 265 19.92 22.59 2.06
N LEU A 266 20.80 21.60 1.96
CA LEU A 266 20.51 20.36 1.25
C LEU A 266 19.28 19.65 1.82
N GLY A 267 19.20 19.53 3.15
CA GLY A 267 18.05 18.92 3.82
C GLY A 267 16.75 19.65 3.51
N GLN A 268 16.77 20.98 3.58
CA GLN A 268 15.60 21.80 3.23
C GLN A 268 15.16 21.61 1.77
N ARG A 269 16.11 21.61 0.82
CA ARG A 269 15.80 21.41 -0.60
C ARG A 269 15.18 20.03 -0.85
N ILE A 270 15.74 18.97 -0.27
CA ILE A 270 15.21 17.61 -0.44
C ILE A 270 13.82 17.49 0.18
N ALA A 271 13.61 18.01 1.41
CA ALA A 271 12.31 17.98 2.05
C ALA A 271 11.23 18.71 1.22
N GLN A 272 11.56 19.88 0.68
CA GLN A 272 10.65 20.67 -0.16
C GLN A 272 10.33 19.94 -1.48
N ALA A 273 11.35 19.42 -2.17
CA ALA A 273 11.17 18.69 -3.41
C ALA A 273 10.38 17.38 -3.20
N GLY A 274 10.71 16.62 -2.14
CA GLY A 274 9.99 15.41 -1.76
C GLY A 274 8.52 15.69 -1.42
N ARG A 275 8.24 16.73 -0.64
CA ARG A 275 6.88 17.16 -0.33
C ARG A 275 6.10 17.51 -1.59
N ALA A 276 6.65 18.40 -2.44
CA ALA A 276 6.01 18.80 -3.68
C ALA A 276 5.73 17.60 -4.60
N PHE A 277 6.65 16.65 -4.64
CA PHE A 277 6.50 15.42 -5.40
C PHE A 277 5.33 14.56 -4.91
N VAL A 278 5.19 14.33 -3.60
CA VAL A 278 4.09 13.51 -3.08
C VAL A 278 2.73 14.21 -3.16
N GLU A 279 2.69 15.53 -2.96
CA GLU A 279 1.47 16.33 -3.13
C GLU A 279 0.90 16.23 -4.56
N THR A 280 1.80 16.13 -5.55
CA THR A 280 1.43 16.06 -6.97
C THR A 280 1.13 14.64 -7.46
N HIS A 281 1.80 13.61 -6.92
CA HIS A 281 1.73 12.24 -7.48
C HIS A 281 1.13 11.18 -6.54
N HIS A 282 1.10 11.41 -5.23
CA HIS A 282 0.79 10.37 -4.23
C HIS A 282 -0.39 10.70 -3.30
N SER A 283 -1.22 11.67 -3.68
CA SER A 283 -2.47 11.95 -2.95
C SER A 283 -3.56 10.92 -3.28
N TYR A 284 -4.54 10.75 -2.39
CA TYR A 284 -5.73 9.94 -2.66
C TYR A 284 -6.51 10.40 -3.90
N ARG A 285 -6.45 11.68 -4.27
CA ARG A 285 -7.00 12.17 -5.54
C ARG A 285 -6.33 11.53 -6.75
N HIS A 286 -5.01 11.34 -6.70
CA HIS A 286 -4.26 10.66 -7.77
C HIS A 286 -4.60 9.16 -7.80
N LEU A 287 -4.59 8.51 -6.63
CA LEU A 287 -4.95 7.09 -6.49
C LEU A 287 -6.38 6.82 -6.99
N ALA A 288 -7.35 7.67 -6.65
CA ALA A 288 -8.72 7.58 -7.15
C ALA A 288 -8.79 7.68 -8.67
N LYS A 289 -7.97 8.54 -9.30
CA LYS A 289 -7.91 8.64 -10.76
C LYS A 289 -7.41 7.35 -11.40
N GLN A 290 -6.38 6.72 -10.82
CA GLN A 290 -5.85 5.45 -11.31
C GLN A 290 -6.86 4.30 -11.14
N ILE A 291 -7.49 4.19 -9.97
CA ILE A 291 -8.54 3.20 -9.71
C ILE A 291 -9.72 3.39 -10.67
N ALA A 292 -10.17 4.63 -10.89
CA ALA A 292 -11.25 4.92 -11.83
C ALA A 292 -10.91 4.48 -13.26
N GLY A 293 -9.67 4.71 -13.71
CA GLY A 293 -9.18 4.24 -15.01
C GLY A 293 -9.28 2.72 -15.14
N LEU A 294 -8.77 1.99 -14.14
CA LEU A 294 -8.79 0.52 -14.13
C LEU A 294 -10.20 -0.06 -14.08
N LEU A 295 -11.12 0.60 -13.38
CA LEU A 295 -12.53 0.19 -13.34
C LEU A 295 -13.23 0.43 -14.69
N ALA A 296 -12.88 1.50 -15.40
CA ALA A 296 -13.49 1.86 -16.68
C ALA A 296 -13.04 0.96 -17.84
N GLU A 297 -11.89 0.31 -17.73
CA GLU A 297 -11.40 -0.61 -18.75
C GLU A 297 -12.34 -1.82 -19.00
N PRO A 298 -12.31 -2.40 -20.22
CA PRO A 298 -13.08 -3.60 -20.55
C PRO A 298 -12.71 -4.79 -19.65
N TRP A 299 -13.71 -5.49 -19.12
CA TRP A 299 -13.45 -6.63 -18.24
C TRP A 299 -13.16 -7.92 -19.04
N PRO A 300 -12.27 -8.81 -18.56
CA PRO A 300 -12.01 -10.07 -19.24
C PRO A 300 -13.29 -10.89 -19.40
N VAL A 301 -13.66 -11.21 -20.64
CA VAL A 301 -14.69 -12.22 -20.92
C VAL A 301 -14.02 -13.58 -20.88
N ILE A 302 -14.05 -14.22 -19.71
CA ILE A 302 -13.50 -15.57 -19.55
C ILE A 302 -14.63 -16.58 -19.78
N PRO A 303 -14.53 -17.44 -20.82
CA PRO A 303 -15.50 -18.50 -21.07
C PRO A 303 -15.68 -19.34 -19.80
N SER A 304 -16.93 -19.68 -19.46
CA SER A 304 -17.18 -20.57 -18.33
C SER A 304 -16.38 -21.87 -18.53
N PRO A 305 -15.62 -22.33 -17.53
CA PRO A 305 -14.88 -23.58 -17.68
C PRO A 305 -15.87 -24.70 -17.95
N THR A 306 -15.55 -25.58 -18.90
CA THR A 306 -16.30 -26.81 -19.11
C THR A 306 -16.33 -27.64 -17.82
N HIS A 307 -17.38 -28.43 -17.59
CA HIS A 307 -17.55 -29.23 -16.37
C HIS A 307 -16.28 -30.01 -15.98
N TRP A 308 -15.53 -30.51 -16.97
CA TRP A 308 -14.27 -31.22 -16.79
C TRP A 308 -13.11 -30.34 -16.29
N ARG A 309 -12.95 -29.11 -16.82
CA ARG A 309 -11.93 -28.16 -16.34
C ARG A 309 -12.26 -27.65 -14.93
N ALA A 310 -13.54 -27.46 -14.62
CA ALA A 310 -13.99 -27.10 -13.28
C ALA A 310 -13.74 -28.21 -12.25
N LEU A 311 -13.91 -29.48 -12.65
CA LEU A 311 -13.59 -30.64 -11.82
C LEU A 311 -12.06 -30.81 -11.64
N TRP A 312 -11.27 -30.64 -12.70
CA TRP A 312 -9.81 -30.71 -12.64
C TRP A 312 -9.18 -29.61 -11.78
N GLN A 313 -9.66 -28.37 -11.88
CA GLN A 313 -9.21 -27.26 -11.02
C GLN A 313 -9.56 -27.46 -9.54
N ARG A 314 -10.58 -28.29 -9.25
CA ARG A 314 -10.91 -28.71 -7.87
C ARG A 314 -10.02 -29.85 -7.37
N LEU A 315 -9.59 -30.75 -8.24
CA LEU A 315 -8.83 -31.96 -7.89
C LEU A 315 -7.31 -31.76 -7.93
N CYS A 316 -6.80 -30.86 -8.76
CA CYS A 316 -5.37 -30.55 -8.87
C CYS A 316 -5.12 -29.08 -8.48
N PRO A 317 -4.85 -28.79 -7.19
CA PRO A 317 -4.62 -27.44 -6.69
C PRO A 317 -3.18 -26.92 -6.88
N PHE A 318 -2.35 -27.64 -7.65
CA PHE A 318 -0.94 -27.30 -7.89
C PHE A 318 -0.81 -26.35 -9.08
#